data_AF-A0A958FH01-F1
#
_entry.id   AF-A0A958FH01-F1
#
_cell.length_a   1.000
_cell.length_b   1.000
_cell.length_c   1.000
_cell.angle_alpha   90.00
_cell.angle_beta   90.00
_cell.angle_gamma   90.00
#
_symmetry.space_group_name_H-M   'P 1'
#
loop_
_entity.id
_entity.type
_entity.pdbx_description
1 polymer ?
#
loop_
_entity_poly.entity_id
_entity_poly.type
_entity_poly.pdbx_seq_one_letter_code
_entity_poly.pdbx_strand_id
1 'polypeptide(L)'
;GVVDMVFREGAPFIMFRADIDALPIQDKKEVPYRSQQPGICHACAHDAHTATALGVALAARTLDLPARYNFRFVFQPAEEPIPSGAPKMIEAGVLKDVKYVIGLHMEPRLPLGTVGIAPGWINMSSNRIDLVLRGSGGHSARPGETADLLWLASRIILDSYQMVYRRIDLRDS
;
A
#
# COMPACT_ATOMS: atom_id res chain seq x y z
N GLY A 1 -4.43 0.48 -14.34
CA GLY A 1 -5.31 0.92 -15.45
C GLY A 1 -6.09 2.15 -15.04
N VAL A 2 -6.48 2.99 -15.99
CA VAL A 2 -7.29 4.20 -15.74
C VAL A 2 -8.52 4.14 -16.64
N VAL A 3 -9.70 4.38 -16.07
CA VAL A 3 -10.98 4.34 -16.80
C VAL A 3 -11.78 5.59 -16.46
N ASP A 4 -12.10 6.39 -17.47
CA ASP A 4 -12.90 7.60 -17.31
C ASP A 4 -14.34 7.35 -17.75
N MET A 5 -15.29 7.77 -16.92
CA MET A 5 -16.71 7.85 -17.19
C MET A 5 -17.10 9.32 -17.26
N VAL A 6 -17.29 9.81 -18.49
CA VAL A 6 -17.62 11.20 -18.77
C VAL A 6 -19.13 11.35 -18.91
N PHE A 7 -19.74 12.04 -17.94
CA PHE A 7 -21.15 12.42 -17.96
C PHE A 7 -21.36 13.82 -18.54
N ARG A 8 -20.39 14.72 -18.36
CA ARG A 8 -20.43 16.09 -18.89
C ARG A 8 -19.03 16.58 -19.24
N GLU A 9 -18.85 17.03 -20.48
CA GLU A 9 -17.59 17.62 -20.92
C GLU A 9 -17.22 18.85 -20.06
N GLY A 10 -15.93 18.99 -19.73
CA GLY A 10 -15.41 20.05 -18.88
C GLY A 10 -15.77 19.96 -17.39
N ALA A 11 -16.58 18.98 -16.97
CA ALA A 11 -16.80 18.75 -15.54
C ALA A 11 -15.57 18.10 -14.88
N PRO A 12 -15.22 18.50 -13.64
CA PRO A 12 -14.11 17.86 -12.93
C PRO A 12 -14.43 16.42 -12.55
N PHE A 13 -13.39 15.64 -12.29
CA PHE A 13 -13.50 14.23 -11.92
C PHE A 13 -13.56 14.03 -10.39
N ILE A 14 -14.35 13.05 -9.96
CA ILE A 14 -14.13 12.32 -8.71
C ILE A 14 -13.38 11.04 -9.07
N MET A 15 -12.20 10.85 -8.47
CA MET A 15 -11.36 9.69 -8.70
C MET A 15 -11.61 8.63 -7.63
N PHE A 16 -11.85 7.38 -8.04
CA PHE A 16 -11.91 6.21 -7.19
C PHE A 16 -10.63 5.39 -7.40
N ARG A 17 -9.84 5.23 -6.34
CA ARG A 17 -8.57 4.49 -6.37
C ARG A 17 -8.73 3.13 -5.70
N ALA A 18 -8.28 2.08 -6.40
CA ALA A 18 -8.07 0.73 -5.89
C ALA A 18 -6.66 0.28 -6.27
N ASP A 19 -5.90 -0.24 -5.32
CA ASP A 19 -4.68 -0.99 -5.57
C ASP A 19 -5.00 -2.40 -6.08
N ILE A 20 -4.04 -3.02 -6.79
CA ILE A 20 -4.26 -4.29 -7.49
C ILE A 20 -3.18 -5.34 -7.29
N ASP A 21 -2.07 -5.01 -6.63
CA ASP A 21 -0.97 -5.95 -6.45
C ASP A 21 -1.24 -6.99 -5.35
N ALA A 22 -0.57 -8.13 -5.45
CA ALA A 22 -0.61 -9.19 -4.47
C ALA A 22 0.74 -9.26 -3.71
N LEU A 23 0.77 -10.05 -2.64
CA LEU A 23 1.97 -10.26 -1.84
C LEU A 23 2.63 -11.62 -2.12
N PRO A 24 3.95 -11.75 -1.97
CA PRO A 24 4.70 -13.01 -2.07
C PRO A 24 4.50 -13.87 -0.80
N ILE A 25 3.25 -14.22 -0.52
CA ILE A 25 2.83 -15.01 0.64
C ILE A 25 1.98 -16.18 0.13
N GLN A 26 2.26 -17.38 0.63
CA GLN A 26 1.43 -18.55 0.34
C GLN A 26 0.01 -18.34 0.86
N ASP A 27 -0.96 -18.48 -0.04
CA ASP A 27 -2.37 -18.50 0.33
C ASP A 27 -2.68 -19.77 1.14
N LYS A 28 -3.11 -19.60 2.39
CA LYS A 28 -3.48 -20.69 3.30
C LYS A 28 -4.99 -20.89 3.41
N LYS A 29 -5.80 -20.21 2.57
CA LYS A 29 -7.25 -20.34 2.61
C LYS A 29 -7.70 -21.71 2.10
N GLU A 30 -8.60 -22.35 2.84
CA GLU A 30 -9.31 -23.57 2.44
C GLU A 30 -10.66 -23.23 1.79
N VAL A 31 -10.63 -22.46 0.71
CA VAL A 31 -11.83 -21.98 0.00
C VAL A 31 -11.69 -22.15 -1.51
N PRO A 32 -12.79 -22.28 -2.28
CA PRO A 32 -12.73 -22.47 -3.73
C PRO A 32 -12.06 -21.33 -4.51
N TYR A 33 -12.10 -20.11 -3.96
CA TYR A 33 -11.55 -18.90 -4.59
C TYR A 33 -10.12 -18.57 -4.11
N ARG A 34 -9.43 -19.48 -3.40
CA ARG A 34 -8.03 -19.28 -3.03
C ARG A 34 -7.15 -19.04 -4.26
N SER A 35 -6.00 -18.41 -4.05
CA SER A 35 -5.00 -18.21 -5.09
C SER A 35 -4.64 -19.50 -5.80
N GLN A 36 -4.60 -19.44 -7.12
CA GLN A 36 -4.14 -20.53 -7.98
C GLN A 36 -2.63 -20.42 -8.28
N GLN A 37 -1.99 -19.34 -7.86
CA GLN A 37 -0.56 -19.11 -8.01
C GLN A 37 0.18 -19.46 -6.70
N PRO A 38 1.04 -20.49 -6.68
CA PRO A 38 1.81 -20.84 -5.50
C PRO A 38 2.65 -19.67 -4.99
N GLY A 39 2.66 -19.47 -3.67
CA GLY A 39 3.42 -18.40 -3.03
C GLY A 39 2.88 -16.98 -3.23
N ILE A 40 1.72 -16.79 -3.88
CA ILE A 40 1.12 -15.48 -4.13
C ILE A 40 -0.29 -15.42 -3.50
N CYS A 41 -0.60 -14.32 -2.80
CA CYS A 41 -1.92 -14.10 -2.20
C CYS A 41 -2.24 -12.60 -2.09
N HIS A 42 -3.50 -12.22 -2.32
CA HIS A 42 -4.01 -10.91 -1.92
C HIS A 42 -4.27 -10.86 -0.41
N ALA A 43 -3.20 -10.88 0.38
CA ALA A 43 -3.30 -10.86 1.85
C ALA A 43 -3.67 -9.46 2.42
N CYS A 44 -3.58 -8.41 1.60
CA CYS A 44 -4.00 -7.04 1.93
C CYS A 44 -5.34 -6.62 1.29
N ALA A 45 -6.09 -7.59 0.75
CA ALA A 45 -7.43 -7.40 0.17
C ALA A 45 -7.51 -6.46 -1.07
N HIS A 46 -6.42 -6.30 -1.83
CA HIS A 46 -6.41 -5.51 -3.08
C HIS A 46 -7.35 -6.09 -4.16
N ASP A 47 -7.65 -7.39 -4.09
CA ASP A 47 -8.73 -8.02 -4.85
C ASP A 47 -10.10 -7.47 -4.46
N ALA A 48 -10.38 -7.30 -3.17
CA ALA A 48 -11.62 -6.71 -2.68
C ALA A 48 -11.74 -5.21 -3.01
N HIS A 49 -10.63 -4.46 -2.96
CA HIS A 49 -10.59 -3.05 -3.39
C HIS A 49 -10.93 -2.93 -4.88
N THR A 50 -10.30 -3.76 -5.71
CA THR A 50 -10.55 -3.83 -7.15
C THR A 50 -12.01 -4.18 -7.46
N ALA A 51 -12.55 -5.21 -6.81
CA ALA A 51 -13.94 -5.64 -6.99
C ALA A 51 -14.93 -4.54 -6.59
N THR A 52 -14.64 -3.81 -5.50
CA THR A 52 -15.48 -2.73 -5.02
C THR A 52 -15.48 -1.54 -5.99
N ALA A 53 -14.31 -1.12 -6.48
CA ALA A 53 -14.22 -0.05 -7.48
C ALA A 53 -14.95 -0.40 -8.77
N LEU A 54 -14.86 -1.67 -9.22
CA LEU A 54 -15.62 -2.15 -10.38
C LEU A 54 -17.13 -2.13 -10.12
N GLY A 55 -17.57 -2.57 -8.93
CA GLY A 55 -18.97 -2.51 -8.52
C GLY A 55 -19.53 -1.08 -8.52
N VAL A 56 -18.75 -0.11 -8.04
CA VAL A 56 -19.11 1.31 -8.08
C VAL A 56 -19.22 1.79 -9.54
N ALA A 57 -18.28 1.43 -10.42
CA ALA A 57 -18.35 1.80 -11.83
C ALA A 57 -19.60 1.23 -12.53
N LEU A 58 -19.97 -0.01 -12.23
CA LEU A 58 -21.17 -0.65 -12.76
C LEU A 58 -22.45 0.02 -12.25
N ALA A 59 -22.53 0.32 -10.95
CA ALA A 59 -23.66 1.03 -10.36
C ALA A 59 -23.78 2.45 -10.92
N ALA A 60 -22.67 3.16 -11.11
CA ALA A 60 -22.67 4.51 -11.68
C ALA A 60 -23.22 4.58 -13.11
N ARG A 61 -23.26 3.46 -13.85
CA ARG A 61 -23.88 3.40 -15.18
C ARG A 61 -25.40 3.28 -15.14
N THR A 62 -25.97 2.77 -14.06
CA THR A 62 -27.41 2.49 -13.95
C THR A 62 -28.15 3.52 -13.11
N LEU A 63 -27.44 4.21 -12.23
CA LEU A 63 -27.99 5.26 -11.39
C LEU A 63 -28.13 6.58 -12.16
N ASP A 64 -29.25 7.27 -11.96
CA ASP A 64 -29.46 8.64 -12.44
C ASP A 64 -28.71 9.61 -11.53
N LEU A 65 -27.42 9.81 -11.82
CA LEU A 65 -26.53 10.66 -11.03
C LEU A 65 -26.51 12.08 -11.59
N PRO A 66 -26.49 13.12 -10.74
CA PRO A 66 -26.36 14.48 -11.22
C PRO A 66 -25.02 14.65 -11.96
N ALA A 67 -25.05 15.17 -13.19
CA ALA A 67 -23.89 15.36 -14.07
C ALA A 67 -22.93 16.49 -13.63
N ARG A 68 -22.76 16.67 -12.32
CA ARG A 68 -21.86 17.66 -11.71
C ARG A 68 -20.39 17.24 -11.83
N TYR A 69 -20.13 15.94 -11.81
CA TYR A 69 -18.79 15.35 -11.83
C TYR A 69 -18.71 14.20 -12.83
N ASN A 70 -17.53 14.05 -13.44
CA ASN A 70 -17.14 12.82 -14.14
C ASN A 70 -16.50 11.85 -13.14
N PHE A 71 -16.43 10.56 -13.45
CA PHE A 71 -15.78 9.58 -12.58
C PHE A 71 -14.53 9.00 -13.23
N ARG A 72 -13.44 8.91 -12.47
CA ARG A 72 -12.19 8.29 -12.90
C ARG A 72 -11.89 7.12 -11.98
N PHE A 73 -11.80 5.92 -12.54
CA PHE A 73 -11.42 4.72 -11.80
C PHE A 73 -9.94 4.43 -12.05
N VAL A 74 -9.17 4.30 -10.97
CA VAL A 74 -7.72 4.08 -11.02
C VAL A 74 -7.39 2.78 -10.31
N PHE A 75 -6.84 1.86 -11.10
CA PHE A 75 -6.33 0.57 -10.65
C PHE A 75 -4.81 0.68 -10.54
N GLN A 76 -4.32 0.99 -9.34
CA GLN A 76 -2.93 1.28 -9.03
C GLN A 76 -2.13 -0.01 -8.83
N PRO A 77 -1.08 -0.27 -9.62
CA PRO A 77 -0.14 -1.36 -9.33
C PRO A 77 0.86 -0.96 -8.24
N ALA A 78 1.49 -1.97 -7.63
CA ALA A 78 2.66 -1.82 -6.78
C ALA A 78 2.42 -0.86 -5.59
N GLU A 79 1.37 -1.08 -4.81
CA GLU A 79 1.18 -0.38 -3.54
C GLU A 79 2.17 -0.86 -2.48
N GLU A 80 2.36 -2.18 -2.38
CA GLU A 80 3.15 -2.84 -1.34
C GLU A 80 4.67 -2.56 -1.39
N PRO A 81 5.34 -2.53 -2.57
CA PRO A 81 6.77 -2.27 -2.62
C PRO A 81 7.09 -0.78 -2.38
N ILE A 82 8.29 -0.54 -1.86
CA ILE A 82 8.88 0.81 -1.77
C ILE A 82 10.01 0.91 -2.81
N PRO A 83 9.96 1.87 -3.76
CA PRO A 83 8.92 2.89 -3.95
C PRO A 83 7.63 2.31 -4.54
N SER A 84 6.49 2.88 -4.13
CA SER A 84 5.17 2.44 -4.62
C SER A 84 4.89 2.91 -6.05
N GLY A 85 3.81 2.43 -6.66
CA GLY A 85 3.39 2.79 -8.01
C GLY A 85 2.69 4.14 -8.11
N ALA A 86 2.18 4.70 -7.01
CA ALA A 86 1.43 5.96 -7.00
C ALA A 86 2.23 7.14 -7.60
N PRO A 87 3.51 7.40 -7.24
CA PRO A 87 4.29 8.48 -7.83
C PRO A 87 4.36 8.42 -9.36
N LYS A 88 4.62 7.24 -9.93
CA LYS A 88 4.69 7.05 -11.39
C LYS A 88 3.34 7.32 -12.07
N MET A 89 2.23 6.98 -11.42
CA MET A 89 0.90 7.28 -11.96
C MET A 89 0.57 8.78 -11.90
N ILE A 90 1.03 9.46 -10.85
CA ILE A 90 0.89 10.92 -10.71
C ILE A 90 1.69 11.62 -11.81
N GLU A 91 2.94 11.21 -12.04
CA GLU A 91 3.78 11.70 -13.14
C GLU A 91 3.12 11.47 -14.51
N ALA A 92 2.44 10.33 -14.69
CA ALA A 92 1.67 10.03 -15.89
C ALA A 92 0.35 10.83 -16.02
N GLY A 93 0.04 11.72 -15.08
CA GLY A 93 -1.09 12.64 -15.16
C GLY A 93 -2.41 12.10 -14.64
N VAL A 94 -2.42 11.04 -13.81
CA VAL A 94 -3.67 10.43 -13.31
C VAL A 94 -4.55 11.42 -12.51
N LEU A 95 -3.95 12.45 -11.92
CA LEU A 95 -4.63 13.50 -11.15
C LEU A 95 -5.15 14.67 -12.00
N LYS A 96 -4.91 14.68 -13.32
CA LYS A 96 -5.37 15.77 -14.18
C LYS A 96 -6.89 15.88 -14.15
N ASP A 97 -7.40 17.10 -13.93
CA ASP A 97 -8.83 17.43 -13.85
C ASP A 97 -9.60 16.73 -12.70
N VAL A 98 -8.89 16.13 -11.74
CA VAL A 98 -9.48 15.48 -10.56
C VAL A 98 -9.68 16.50 -9.44
N LYS A 99 -10.90 16.59 -8.91
CA LYS A 99 -11.23 17.46 -7.77
C LYS A 99 -11.18 16.74 -6.43
N TYR A 100 -11.60 15.47 -6.40
CA TYR A 100 -11.62 14.66 -5.20
C TYR A 100 -11.09 13.27 -5.50
N VAL A 101 -10.39 12.67 -4.54
CA VAL A 101 -9.94 11.28 -4.57
C VAL A 101 -10.61 10.53 -3.43
N ILE A 102 -11.19 9.38 -3.76
CA ILE A 102 -11.78 8.43 -2.82
C ILE A 102 -10.96 7.14 -2.92
N GLY A 103 -10.43 6.70 -1.79
CA GLY A 103 -9.82 5.39 -1.61
C GLY A 103 -10.49 4.68 -0.44
N LEU A 104 -10.46 3.35 -0.45
CA LEU A 104 -10.89 2.52 0.67
C LEU A 104 -9.83 1.46 0.96
N HIS A 105 -9.82 0.97 2.19
CA HIS A 105 -9.03 -0.17 2.59
C HIS A 105 -9.91 -1.09 3.45
N MET A 106 -9.83 -2.40 3.25
CA MET A 106 -10.50 -3.36 4.13
C MET A 106 -9.79 -3.39 5.48
N GLU A 107 -10.51 -3.06 6.55
CA GLU A 107 -9.97 -3.06 7.93
C GLU A 107 -10.58 -4.23 8.72
N PRO A 108 -9.85 -5.34 8.93
CA PRO A 108 -10.36 -6.52 9.62
C PRO A 108 -10.70 -6.28 11.10
N ARG A 109 -10.25 -5.17 11.70
CA ARG A 109 -10.55 -4.83 13.10
C ARG A 109 -11.90 -4.12 13.28
N LEU A 110 -12.51 -3.61 12.21
CA LEU A 110 -13.81 -2.96 12.29
C LEU A 110 -14.94 -3.99 12.21
N PRO A 111 -16.06 -3.80 12.95
CA PRO A 111 -17.23 -4.66 12.80
C PRO A 111 -17.75 -4.67 11.36
N LEU A 112 -18.24 -5.82 10.91
CA LEU A 112 -18.83 -5.95 9.57
C LEU A 112 -19.98 -4.94 9.37
N GLY A 113 -20.03 -4.33 8.18
CA GLY A 113 -21.06 -3.34 7.82
C GLY A 113 -20.77 -1.93 8.33
N THR A 114 -19.59 -1.69 8.88
CA THR A 114 -19.16 -0.35 9.32
C THR A 114 -18.15 0.26 8.35
N VAL A 115 -18.12 1.59 8.31
CA VAL A 115 -17.12 2.38 7.58
C VAL A 115 -16.49 3.36 8.56
N GLY A 116 -15.18 3.26 8.76
CA GLY A 116 -14.41 4.21 9.54
C GLY A 116 -13.92 5.38 8.68
N ILE A 117 -14.14 6.61 9.13
CA ILE A 117 -13.63 7.82 8.49
C ILE A 117 -13.09 8.73 9.59
N ALA A 118 -11.89 9.26 9.42
CA ALA A 118 -11.31 10.25 10.33
C ALA A 118 -10.73 11.42 9.53
N PRO A 119 -10.90 12.67 9.98
CA PRO A 119 -10.22 13.81 9.39
C PRO A 119 -8.74 13.84 9.79
N GLY A 120 -7.89 14.42 8.94
CA GLY A 120 -6.45 14.55 9.22
C GLY A 120 -5.65 13.31 8.85
N TRP A 121 -4.57 13.07 9.60
CA TRP A 121 -3.63 11.97 9.35
C TRP A 121 -4.21 10.65 9.86
N ILE A 122 -4.33 9.66 8.97
CA ILE A 122 -4.90 8.35 9.28
C ILE A 122 -3.89 7.20 9.18
N ASN A 123 -2.77 7.41 8.47
CA ASN A 123 -1.73 6.41 8.25
C ASN A 123 -0.36 7.03 8.53
N MET A 124 0.59 6.18 8.94
CA MET A 124 2.00 6.57 9.13
C MET A 124 2.76 6.54 7.81
N SER A 125 3.75 7.42 7.68
CA SER A 125 4.74 7.32 6.60
C SER A 125 5.66 6.12 6.81
N SER A 126 6.06 5.46 5.72
CA SER A 126 7.07 4.41 5.74
C SER A 126 8.25 4.77 4.84
N ASN A 127 9.45 4.42 5.28
CA ASN A 127 10.69 4.60 4.52
C ASN A 127 11.54 3.34 4.62
N ARG A 128 12.24 3.02 3.53
CA ARG A 128 13.20 1.91 3.47
C ARG A 128 14.61 2.46 3.63
N ILE A 129 15.39 1.86 4.53
CA ILE A 129 16.82 2.10 4.69
C ILE A 129 17.54 0.77 4.46
N ASP A 130 18.48 0.73 3.53
CA ASP A 130 19.35 -0.42 3.30
C ASP A 130 20.73 -0.17 3.93
N LEU A 131 21.13 -1.03 4.87
CA LEU A 131 22.43 -0.97 5.55
C LEU A 131 23.35 -2.08 5.03
N VAL A 132 24.52 -1.71 4.51
CA VAL A 132 25.52 -2.66 4.02
C VAL A 132 26.75 -2.62 4.92
N LEU A 133 26.95 -3.68 5.70
CA LEU A 133 28.13 -3.85 6.57
C LEU A 133 29.25 -4.54 5.79
N ARG A 134 30.47 -4.00 5.87
CA ARG A 134 31.67 -4.56 5.24
C ARG A 134 32.82 -4.58 6.24
N GLY A 135 33.65 -5.61 6.16
CA GLY A 135 34.81 -5.77 7.02
C GLY A 135 35.67 -6.96 6.59
N SER A 136 36.87 -7.07 7.15
CA SER A 136 37.80 -8.14 6.81
C SER A 136 37.31 -9.50 7.27
N GLY A 137 37.38 -10.50 6.39
CA GLY A 137 37.24 -11.91 6.77
C GLY A 137 38.54 -12.46 7.34
N GLY A 138 38.49 -13.68 7.88
CA GLY A 138 39.67 -14.40 8.36
C GLY A 138 39.30 -15.68 9.09
N HIS A 139 40.25 -16.27 9.80
CA HIS A 139 40.04 -17.54 10.48
C HIS A 139 39.16 -17.36 11.73
N SER A 140 38.10 -18.15 11.86
CA SER A 140 37.15 -18.07 12.99
C SER A 140 37.79 -18.25 14.39
N ALA A 141 38.98 -18.86 14.46
CA ALA A 141 39.73 -19.02 15.71
C ALA A 141 40.58 -17.80 16.09
N ARG A 142 40.62 -16.75 15.24
CA ARG A 142 41.39 -15.52 15.44
C ARG A 142 40.49 -14.29 15.28
N PRO A 143 39.50 -14.10 16.18
CA PRO A 143 38.51 -13.05 16.03
C PRO A 143 39.12 -11.64 15.96
N GLY A 144 40.27 -11.41 16.60
CA GLY A 144 40.99 -10.13 16.55
C GLY A 144 41.57 -9.75 15.19
N GLU A 145 41.64 -10.68 14.23
CA GLU A 145 42.10 -10.43 12.84
C GLU A 145 40.92 -10.21 11.87
N THR A 146 39.68 -10.29 12.37
CA THR A 146 38.45 -10.25 11.55
C THR A 146 37.51 -9.15 12.01
N ALA A 147 36.70 -8.65 11.09
CA ALA A 147 35.53 -7.86 11.44
C ALA A 147 34.36 -8.80 11.73
N ASP A 148 33.92 -8.87 12.99
CA ASP A 148 32.73 -9.62 13.35
C ASP A 148 31.46 -8.85 12.96
N LEU A 149 31.08 -8.98 11.69
CA LEU A 149 29.90 -8.30 11.13
C LEU A 149 28.59 -8.87 11.67
N LEU A 150 28.57 -10.14 12.12
CA LEU A 150 27.39 -10.73 12.74
C LEU A 150 27.13 -10.11 14.11
N TRP A 151 28.18 -9.96 14.93
CA TRP A 151 28.09 -9.25 16.20
C TRP A 151 27.67 -7.80 16.01
N LEU A 152 28.29 -7.08 15.06
CA LEU A 152 27.93 -5.69 14.76
C LEU A 152 26.47 -5.56 14.29
N ALA A 153 26.01 -6.41 13.36
CA ALA A 153 24.63 -6.43 12.91
C ALA A 153 23.65 -6.68 14.06
N SER A 154 23.96 -7.66 14.92
CA SER A 154 23.16 -7.98 16.11
C SER A 154 23.05 -6.78 17.05
N ARG A 155 24.15 -6.05 17.24
CA ARG A 155 24.17 -4.86 18.08
C ARG A 155 23.32 -3.72 17.48
N ILE A 156 23.45 -3.46 16.19
CA ILE A 156 22.65 -2.45 15.48
C ILE A 156 21.15 -2.76 15.64
N ILE A 157 20.74 -4.01 15.47
CA ILE A 157 19.33 -4.43 15.61
C ILE A 157 18.82 -4.14 17.02
N LEU A 158 19.55 -4.59 18.04
CA LEU A 158 19.16 -4.43 19.45
C LEU A 158 19.10 -2.96 19.86
N ASP A 159 20.11 -2.17 19.48
CA ASP A 159 20.20 -0.75 19.83
C ASP A 159 19.13 0.07 19.10
N SER A 160 18.85 -0.23 17.82
CA SER A 160 17.79 0.44 17.05
C SER A 160 16.42 0.25 17.70
N TYR A 161 16.09 -0.98 18.12
CA TYR A 161 14.84 -1.26 18.81
C TYR A 161 14.71 -0.48 20.12
N GLN A 162 15.79 -0.39 20.90
CA GLN A 162 15.79 0.36 22.15
C GLN A 162 15.63 1.87 21.95
N MET A 163 16.20 2.43 20.88
CA MET A 163 16.14 3.87 20.61
C MET A 163 14.74 4.35 20.21
N VAL A 164 14.08 3.62 19.30
CA VAL A 164 12.77 4.04 18.76
C VAL A 164 11.71 4.12 19.86
N TYR A 165 11.62 3.12 20.73
CA TYR A 165 10.58 3.08 21.78
C TYR A 165 10.89 3.91 23.03
N ARG A 166 12.13 4.39 23.21
CA ARG A 166 12.53 5.12 24.43
C ARG A 166 12.77 6.61 24.21
N ARG A 167 12.84 7.08 22.96
CA ARG A 167 13.13 8.50 22.66
C ARG A 167 12.09 9.22 21.80
N ILE A 168 11.12 8.50 21.23
CA ILE A 168 10.10 9.08 20.35
C ILE A 168 8.73 8.82 20.99
N ASP A 169 8.01 9.88 21.39
CA ASP A 169 6.58 9.73 21.72
C ASP A 169 5.84 9.52 20.40
N LEU A 170 5.16 8.37 20.27
CA LEU A 170 4.40 8.00 19.06
C LEU A 170 3.21 8.92 18.78
N ARG A 171 2.91 9.88 19.67
CA ARG A 171 1.85 10.88 19.53
C ARG A 171 2.36 12.24 19.02
N ASP A 172 3.67 12.43 18.92
CA ASP A 172 4.28 13.69 18.45
C ASP A 172 4.59 13.70 16.93
N SER A 173 4.08 12.73 16.17
CA SER A 173 4.24 12.60 14.71
C SER A 173 2.93 12.75 13.95
#